data_AF-A0A9E0VE91-F1
#
_entry.id   AF-A0A9E0VE91-F1
#
_cell.length_a   1.000
_cell.length_b   1.000
_cell.length_c   1.000
_cell.angle_alpha   90.00
_cell.angle_beta   90.00
_cell.angle_gamma   90.00
#
_symmetry.space_group_name_H-M   'P 1'
#
loop_
_entity.id
_entity.type
_entity.pdbx_description
1 polymer ?
#
loop_
_entity_poly.entity_id
_entity_poly.type
_entity_poly.pdbx_seq_one_letter_code
_entity_poly.pdbx_strand_id
1 'polypeptide(L)'
;MSKRFFTSLIFGVFLMLAALIAVPAQETPVDNQNQNPPARPFKIFEELGLTPDQVQQIRRINQERKPIVQAAQVRWREANRRLDIAIYADDSTEDQVKELTRIAQFAQSELLKERTITEFQIRRVLTPEQLVKFRQLRQMLADRVREMKDRDNPNRRNDQPQRPFNRLQQRRNNNRPQD
;
A
#
# COMPACT_ATOMS: atom_id res chain seq x y z
N MET A 1 -3.81 -2.10 -25.29
CA MET A 1 -3.32 -3.28 -24.54
C MET A 1 -2.28 -2.80 -23.52
N SER A 2 -2.74 -2.27 -22.38
CA SER A 2 -1.87 -1.74 -21.31
C SER A 2 -2.24 -2.39 -19.98
N LYS A 3 -1.67 -3.57 -19.72
CA LYS A 3 -1.78 -4.32 -18.46
C LYS A 3 -0.41 -4.44 -17.80
N ARG A 4 0.21 -3.34 -17.38
CA ARG A 4 1.42 -3.36 -16.52
C ARG A 4 1.32 -2.17 -15.56
N PHE A 5 1.72 -2.36 -14.30
CA PHE A 5 1.67 -1.41 -13.16
C PHE A 5 0.48 -1.46 -12.18
N PHE A 6 -0.27 -2.57 -12.10
CA PHE A 6 -1.30 -2.76 -11.05
C PHE A 6 -0.78 -3.49 -9.78
N THR A 7 0.54 -3.68 -9.64
CA THR A 7 1.13 -4.65 -8.69
C THR A 7 1.58 -4.10 -7.34
N SER A 8 1.49 -2.80 -7.03
CA SER A 8 2.08 -2.29 -5.77
C SER A 8 1.13 -2.05 -4.59
N LEU A 9 -0.20 -2.17 -4.74
CA LEU A 9 -1.12 -1.76 -3.65
C LEU A 9 -2.09 -2.84 -3.14
N ILE A 10 -1.90 -4.12 -3.50
CA ILE A 10 -2.93 -5.16 -3.26
C ILE A 10 -2.47 -6.26 -2.30
N PHE A 11 -1.30 -6.11 -1.67
CA PHE A 11 -0.63 -7.20 -0.94
C PHE A 11 -0.78 -7.13 0.59
N GLY A 12 -1.44 -6.09 1.11
CA GLY A 12 -1.54 -5.83 2.57
C GLY A 12 -2.62 -6.63 3.30
N VAL A 13 -3.51 -7.33 2.58
CA VAL A 13 -4.71 -7.93 3.20
C VAL A 13 -4.32 -9.06 4.15
N PHE A 14 -3.45 -9.99 3.75
CA PHE A 14 -3.17 -11.18 4.57
C PHE A 14 -2.28 -10.93 5.80
N LEU A 15 -1.43 -9.90 5.81
CA LEU A 15 -0.49 -9.66 6.92
C LEU A 15 -1.13 -9.03 8.16
N MET A 16 -2.33 -8.44 8.05
CA MET A 16 -3.08 -7.92 9.21
C MET A 16 -3.95 -8.97 9.92
N LEU A 17 -4.04 -10.21 9.42
CA LEU A 17 -5.05 -11.19 9.88
C LEU A 17 -4.71 -12.00 11.15
N ALA A 18 -3.56 -11.79 11.81
CA ALA A 18 -3.08 -12.68 12.88
C ALA A 18 -3.12 -12.11 14.32
N ALA A 19 -3.84 -11.02 14.60
CA ALA A 19 -3.76 -10.32 15.88
C ALA A 19 -4.85 -10.64 16.91
N LEU A 20 -5.63 -11.72 16.75
CA LEU A 20 -6.77 -12.01 17.64
C LEU A 20 -6.80 -13.48 18.08
N ILE A 21 -5.84 -13.86 18.91
CA ILE A 21 -6.07 -14.87 19.96
C ILE A 21 -5.57 -14.25 21.27
N ALA A 22 -6.50 -14.17 22.22
CA ALA A 22 -6.43 -13.42 23.45
C ALA A 22 -5.29 -13.86 24.38
N VAL A 23 -4.50 -12.89 24.84
CA VAL A 23 -3.85 -12.94 26.15
C VAL A 23 -4.83 -12.27 27.11
N PRO A 24 -5.29 -12.92 28.20
CA PRO A 24 -6.20 -12.28 29.14
C PRO A 24 -5.45 -11.30 30.05
N ALA A 25 -6.15 -10.20 30.37
CA ALA A 25 -6.01 -9.34 31.55
C ALA A 25 -4.68 -8.60 31.78
N GLN A 26 -4.58 -7.40 31.21
CA GLN A 26 -4.03 -6.24 31.93
C GLN A 26 -4.92 -5.02 31.62
N GLU A 27 -5.72 -4.62 32.59
CA GLU A 27 -6.50 -3.38 32.57
C GLU A 27 -5.54 -2.20 32.59
N THR A 28 -5.49 -1.45 31.50
CA THR A 28 -5.06 -0.05 31.52
C THR A 28 -6.17 0.78 30.86
N PRO A 29 -6.70 1.82 31.53
CA PRO A 29 -7.68 2.69 30.92
C PRO A 29 -6.93 3.78 30.16
N VAL A 30 -6.97 3.75 28.83
CA VAL A 30 -6.58 4.91 28.02
C VAL A 30 -7.66 5.16 26.98
N ASP A 31 -8.36 6.26 27.23
CA ASP A 31 -9.28 6.96 26.36
C ASP A 31 -8.60 7.36 25.04
N ASN A 32 -9.15 6.92 23.91
CA ASN A 32 -8.94 7.56 22.62
C ASN A 32 -10.01 7.12 21.62
N GLN A 33 -11.08 7.92 21.55
CA GLN A 33 -12.11 7.86 20.52
C GLN A 33 -11.55 8.32 19.16
N ASN A 34 -10.87 7.41 18.45
CA ASN A 34 -10.79 7.49 17.00
C ASN A 34 -10.65 6.09 16.41
N GLN A 35 -11.59 5.21 16.77
CA GLN A 35 -11.63 3.84 16.27
C GLN A 35 -12.43 3.79 14.97
N ASN A 36 -11.77 4.14 13.86
CA ASN A 36 -12.15 3.52 12.59
C ASN A 36 -11.97 2.00 12.82
N PRO A 37 -13.05 1.18 12.87
CA PRO A 37 -12.90 -0.20 13.28
C PRO A 37 -11.96 -0.89 12.29
N PRO A 38 -10.87 -1.54 12.75
CA PRO A 38 -10.03 -2.32 11.85
C PRO A 38 -10.96 -3.31 11.15
N ALA A 39 -10.99 -3.26 9.81
CA ALA A 39 -11.81 -4.15 9.00
C ALA A 39 -11.56 -5.58 9.50
N ARG A 40 -12.57 -6.16 10.17
CA ARG A 40 -12.34 -7.32 11.03
C ARG A 40 -11.76 -8.45 10.17
N PRO A 41 -10.55 -8.94 10.50
CA PRO A 41 -9.83 -9.94 9.70
C PRO A 41 -10.67 -11.21 9.42
N PHE A 42 -11.57 -11.55 10.34
CA PHE A 42 -12.45 -12.71 10.27
C PHE A 42 -13.47 -12.68 9.12
N LYS A 43 -13.92 -11.50 8.68
CA LYS A 43 -14.96 -11.40 7.64
C LYS A 43 -14.49 -11.94 6.30
N ILE A 44 -13.20 -11.84 5.99
CA ILE A 44 -12.64 -12.29 4.71
C ILE A 44 -12.59 -13.84 4.65
N PHE A 45 -12.30 -14.51 5.77
CA PHE A 45 -12.28 -15.97 5.83
C PHE A 45 -13.67 -16.58 5.71
N GLU A 46 -14.65 -15.97 6.39
CA GLU A 46 -16.06 -16.34 6.28
C GLU A 46 -16.56 -16.12 4.85
N GLU A 47 -16.21 -14.98 4.26
CA GLU A 47 -16.61 -14.65 2.89
C GLU A 47 -15.95 -15.61 1.87
N LEU A 48 -14.72 -16.07 2.09
CA LEU A 48 -14.09 -17.07 1.21
C LEU A 48 -14.61 -18.49 1.41
N GLY A 49 -15.41 -18.76 2.45
CA GLY A 49 -15.89 -20.11 2.76
C GLY A 49 -14.74 -21.09 3.03
N LEU A 50 -13.73 -20.64 3.79
CA LEU A 50 -12.58 -21.49 4.10
C LEU A 50 -12.95 -22.61 5.06
N THR A 51 -12.43 -23.81 4.80
CA THR A 51 -12.57 -24.94 5.74
C THR A 51 -11.69 -24.71 6.98
N PRO A 52 -12.01 -25.36 8.13
CA PRO A 52 -11.16 -25.29 9.32
C PRO A 52 -9.69 -25.64 9.06
N ASP A 53 -9.44 -26.64 8.21
CA ASP A 53 -8.09 -27.06 7.83
C ASP A 53 -7.35 -25.99 7.02
N GLN A 54 -8.03 -25.37 6.05
CA GLN A 54 -7.47 -24.26 5.27
C GLN A 54 -7.13 -23.08 6.17
N VAL A 55 -8.01 -22.74 7.13
CA VAL A 55 -7.76 -21.69 8.13
C VAL A 55 -6.52 -22.03 8.97
N GLN A 56 -6.39 -23.27 9.43
CA GLN A 56 -5.22 -23.68 10.22
C GLN A 56 -3.92 -23.64 9.40
N GLN A 57 -3.95 -24.04 8.12
CA GLN A 57 -2.80 -23.93 7.21
C GLN A 57 -2.39 -22.47 6.99
N ILE A 58 -3.35 -21.58 6.71
CA ILE A 58 -3.09 -20.15 6.53
C ILE A 58 -2.54 -19.52 7.81
N ARG A 59 -3.04 -19.92 8.99
CA ARG A 59 -2.50 -19.47 10.28
C ARG A 59 -1.04 -19.86 10.45
N ARG A 60 -0.67 -21.10 10.13
CA ARG A 60 0.73 -21.57 10.18
C ARG A 60 1.63 -20.77 9.23
N ILE A 61 1.20 -20.60 7.98
CA ILE A 61 1.91 -19.75 7.00
C ILE A 61 2.11 -18.35 7.57
N ASN A 62 1.06 -17.73 8.12
CA ASN A 62 1.19 -16.38 8.69
C ASN A 62 2.14 -16.34 9.89
N GLN A 63 2.10 -17.32 10.78
CA GLN A 63 3.01 -17.39 11.94
C GLN A 63 4.47 -17.48 11.52
N GLU A 64 4.77 -18.31 10.53
CA GLU A 64 6.12 -18.49 9.99
C GLU A 64 6.61 -17.26 9.20
N ARG A 65 5.73 -16.67 8.38
CA ARG A 65 6.09 -15.61 7.43
C ARG A 65 6.07 -14.22 8.04
N LYS A 66 5.24 -13.97 9.05
CA LYS A 66 5.10 -12.65 9.71
C LYS A 66 6.43 -12.05 10.17
N PRO A 67 7.29 -12.73 10.96
CA PRO A 67 8.55 -12.14 11.41
C PRO A 67 9.50 -11.80 10.24
N ILE A 68 9.51 -12.63 9.19
CA ILE A 68 10.34 -12.42 8.00
C ILE A 68 9.92 -11.15 7.25
N VAL A 69 8.61 -10.99 7.00
CA VAL A 69 8.09 -9.80 6.32
C VAL A 69 8.27 -8.55 7.20
N GLN A 70 8.08 -8.66 8.52
CA GLN A 70 8.30 -7.55 9.45
C GLN A 70 9.76 -7.08 9.43
N ALA A 71 10.72 -8.01 9.42
CA ALA A 71 12.13 -7.69 9.32
C ALA A 71 12.46 -6.99 7.99
N ALA A 72 11.92 -7.47 6.85
CA ALA A 72 12.08 -6.82 5.55
C ALA A 72 11.45 -5.40 5.53
N GLN A 73 10.29 -5.23 6.16
CA GLN A 73 9.60 -3.95 6.29
C GLN A 73 10.40 -2.94 7.12
N VAL A 74 11.06 -3.39 8.20
CA VAL A 74 11.96 -2.55 9.01
C VAL A 74 13.16 -2.10 8.17
N ARG A 75 13.82 -3.02 7.46
CA ARG A 75 14.96 -2.69 6.58
C ARG A 75 14.59 -1.67 5.51
N TRP A 76 13.45 -1.85 4.86
CA TRP A 76 12.96 -0.90 3.85
C TRP A 76 12.68 0.49 4.43
N ARG A 77 12.03 0.57 5.60
CA ARG A 77 11.78 1.86 6.27
C ARG A 77 13.07 2.55 6.67
N GLU A 78 14.03 1.80 7.20
CA GLU A 78 15.32 2.35 7.61
C GLU A 78 16.13 2.86 6.40
N ALA A 79 16.18 2.10 5.31
CA ALA A 79 16.84 2.53 4.08
C ALA A 79 16.21 3.80 3.51
N ASN A 80 14.87 3.90 3.49
CA ASN A 80 14.18 5.12 3.05
C ASN A 80 14.46 6.31 3.97
N ARG A 81 14.46 6.10 5.29
CA ARG A 81 14.79 7.17 6.25
C ARG A 81 16.19 7.70 6.03
N ARG A 82 17.18 6.81 5.84
CA ARG A 82 18.56 7.21 5.58
C ARG A 82 18.70 8.00 4.27
N LEU A 83 18.00 7.56 3.22
CA LEU A 83 17.95 8.28 1.95
C LEU A 83 17.32 9.68 2.12
N ASP A 84 16.20 9.78 2.83
CA ASP A 84 15.51 11.04 3.10
C ASP A 84 16.41 12.02 3.86
N ILE A 85 17.07 11.56 4.93
CA ILE A 85 18.05 12.36 5.68
C ILE A 85 19.17 12.86 4.78
N ALA A 86 19.74 12.01 3.91
CA ALA A 86 20.83 12.41 3.03
C ALA A 86 20.40 13.44 1.97
N ILE A 87 19.17 13.37 1.46
CA ILE A 87 18.66 14.34 0.49
C ILE A 87 18.59 15.77 1.07
N TYR A 88 18.36 15.89 2.38
CA TYR A 88 18.21 17.18 3.07
C TYR A 88 19.42 17.58 3.94
N ALA A 89 20.50 16.79 3.93
CA ALA A 89 21.71 17.10 4.70
C ALA A 89 22.61 18.11 3.94
N ASP A 90 23.12 19.11 4.67
CA ASP A 90 23.93 20.19 4.11
C ASP A 90 25.26 19.71 3.48
N ASP A 91 25.79 18.57 3.93
CA ASP A 91 27.08 18.00 3.53
C ASP A 91 26.96 16.75 2.65
N SER A 92 25.75 16.41 2.18
CA SER A 92 25.55 15.19 1.40
C SER A 92 26.11 15.31 -0.02
N THR A 93 26.83 14.27 -0.44
CA THR A 93 27.37 14.16 -1.79
C THR A 93 26.42 13.41 -2.74
N GLU A 94 26.56 13.64 -4.05
CA GLU A 94 25.79 12.91 -5.06
C GLU A 94 26.02 11.39 -4.97
N ASP A 95 27.25 10.96 -4.73
CA ASP A 95 27.61 9.55 -4.63
C ASP A 95 26.97 8.88 -3.40
N GLN A 96 26.87 9.58 -2.28
CA GLN A 96 26.16 9.13 -1.09
C GLN A 96 24.65 8.93 -1.37
N VAL A 97 24.01 9.89 -2.05
CA VAL A 97 22.59 9.78 -2.43
C VAL A 97 22.37 8.61 -3.40
N LYS A 98 23.27 8.44 -4.39
CA LYS A 98 23.21 7.30 -5.33
C LYS A 98 23.31 5.97 -4.59
N GLU A 99 24.22 5.85 -3.63
CA GLU A 99 24.39 4.62 -2.86
C GLU A 99 23.16 4.33 -1.99
N LEU A 100 22.66 5.32 -1.26
CA LEU A 100 21.45 5.16 -0.45
C LEU A 100 20.22 4.84 -1.30
N THR A 101 20.15 5.35 -2.53
CA THR A 101 19.11 4.99 -3.50
C THR A 101 19.17 3.51 -3.85
N ARG A 102 20.37 2.95 -4.12
CA ARG A 102 20.53 1.51 -4.38
C ARG A 102 20.12 0.66 -3.18
N ILE A 103 20.52 1.07 -1.98
CA ILE A 103 20.16 0.38 -0.73
C ILE A 103 18.64 0.37 -0.54
N ALA A 104 17.97 1.51 -0.76
CA ALA A 104 16.52 1.62 -0.66
C ALA A 104 15.79 0.72 -1.69
N GLN A 105 16.26 0.72 -2.95
CA GLN A 105 15.72 -0.15 -4.01
C GLN A 105 15.89 -1.63 -3.67
N PHE A 106 17.08 -2.03 -3.18
CA PHE A 106 17.33 -3.39 -2.75
C PHE A 106 16.38 -3.80 -1.61
N ALA A 107 16.27 -2.99 -0.57
CA ALA A 107 15.38 -3.27 0.56
C ALA A 107 13.89 -3.34 0.14
N GLN A 108 13.47 -2.52 -0.83
CA GLN A 108 12.14 -2.58 -1.42
C GLN A 108 11.90 -3.90 -2.16
N SER A 109 12.86 -4.35 -2.96
CA SER A 109 12.77 -5.61 -3.71
C SER A 109 12.67 -6.83 -2.79
N GLU A 110 13.44 -6.85 -1.71
CA GLU A 110 13.37 -7.92 -0.71
C GLU A 110 12.01 -7.93 0.00
N LEU A 111 11.48 -6.77 0.39
CA LEU A 111 10.13 -6.69 0.95
C LEU A 111 9.06 -7.22 -0.02
N LEU A 112 9.16 -6.87 -1.30
CA LEU A 112 8.24 -7.34 -2.33
C LEU A 112 8.33 -8.87 -2.51
N LYS A 113 9.54 -9.41 -2.55
CA LYS A 113 9.82 -10.85 -2.63
C LYS A 113 9.18 -11.60 -1.46
N GLU A 114 9.42 -11.17 -0.22
CA GLU A 114 8.88 -11.86 0.96
C GLU A 114 7.34 -11.85 1.00
N ARG A 115 6.72 -10.73 0.57
CA ARG A 115 5.25 -10.63 0.42
C ARG A 115 4.73 -11.55 -0.69
N THR A 116 5.43 -11.62 -1.82
CA THR A 116 5.05 -12.45 -2.97
C THR A 116 5.09 -13.94 -2.61
N ILE A 117 6.13 -14.37 -1.91
CA ILE A 117 6.26 -15.76 -1.43
C ILE A 117 5.09 -16.11 -0.50
N THR A 118 4.78 -15.21 0.45
CA THR A 118 3.67 -15.41 1.40
C THR A 118 2.33 -15.52 0.67
N GLU A 119 2.05 -14.63 -0.30
CA GLU A 119 0.84 -14.70 -1.11
C GLU A 119 0.77 -16.01 -1.92
N PHE A 120 1.88 -16.43 -2.51
CA PHE A 120 1.94 -17.67 -3.28
C PHE A 120 1.63 -18.89 -2.41
N GLN A 121 2.17 -18.96 -1.19
CA GLN A 121 1.88 -20.04 -0.25
C GLN A 121 0.40 -20.08 0.12
N ILE A 122 -0.22 -18.93 0.41
CA ILE A 122 -1.65 -18.84 0.73
C ILE A 122 -2.51 -19.24 -0.46
N ARG A 123 -2.16 -18.79 -1.68
CA ARG A 123 -2.86 -19.19 -2.91
C ARG A 123 -2.92 -20.70 -3.08
N ARG A 124 -1.87 -21.43 -2.69
CA ARG A 124 -1.82 -22.90 -2.80
C ARG A 124 -2.79 -23.62 -1.86
N VAL A 125 -3.30 -22.95 -0.83
CA VAL A 125 -4.30 -23.49 0.11
C VAL A 125 -5.72 -23.35 -0.44
N LEU A 126 -5.96 -22.35 -1.29
CA LEU A 126 -7.29 -22.01 -1.79
C LEU A 126 -7.69 -22.90 -2.98
N THR A 127 -8.99 -23.23 -3.08
CA THR A 127 -9.55 -23.90 -4.27
C THR A 127 -9.64 -22.92 -5.46
N PRO A 128 -9.80 -23.42 -6.70
CA PRO A 128 -9.99 -22.56 -7.88
C PRO A 128 -11.15 -21.57 -7.74
N GLU A 129 -12.27 -21.99 -7.14
CA GLU A 129 -13.47 -21.18 -6.91
C GLU A 129 -13.19 -20.09 -5.88
N GLN A 130 -12.55 -20.46 -4.76
CA GLN A 130 -12.10 -19.52 -3.73
C GLN A 130 -11.11 -18.50 -4.29
N LEU A 131 -10.26 -18.88 -5.25
CA LEU A 131 -9.33 -17.96 -5.91
C LEU A 131 -10.04 -16.93 -6.80
N VAL A 132 -11.16 -17.29 -7.44
CA VAL A 132 -11.99 -16.33 -8.19
C VAL A 132 -12.55 -15.29 -7.22
N LYS A 133 -13.14 -15.73 -6.11
CA LYS A 133 -13.71 -14.85 -5.08
C LYS A 133 -12.64 -13.98 -4.44
N PHE A 134 -11.46 -14.54 -4.17
CA PHE A 134 -10.32 -13.81 -3.64
C PHE A 134 -9.87 -12.67 -4.57
N ARG A 135 -9.83 -12.90 -5.90
CA ARG A 135 -9.52 -11.83 -6.87
C ARG A 135 -10.54 -10.69 -6.84
N GLN A 136 -11.82 -11.02 -6.69
CA GLN A 136 -12.89 -10.01 -6.59
C GLN A 136 -12.75 -9.18 -5.31
N LEU A 137 -12.52 -9.81 -4.16
CA LEU A 137 -12.31 -9.12 -2.89
C LEU A 137 -11.10 -8.19 -2.93
N ARG A 138 -10.02 -8.61 -3.57
CA ARG A 138 -8.84 -7.77 -3.80
C ARG A 138 -9.16 -6.54 -4.62
N GLN A 139 -9.96 -6.69 -5.68
CA GLN A 139 -10.35 -5.57 -6.53
C GLN A 139 -11.21 -4.57 -5.75
N MET A 140 -12.23 -5.05 -5.02
CA MET A 140 -13.08 -4.22 -4.18
C MET A 140 -12.29 -3.44 -3.12
N LEU A 141 -11.33 -4.09 -2.47
CA LEU A 141 -10.46 -3.43 -1.49
C LEU A 141 -9.56 -2.38 -2.15
N ALA A 142 -9.00 -2.67 -3.32
CA ALA A 142 -8.18 -1.71 -4.06
C ALA A 142 -9.00 -0.47 -4.47
N ASP A 143 -10.24 -0.66 -4.92
CA ASP A 143 -11.13 0.42 -5.30
C ASP A 143 -11.54 1.26 -4.07
N ARG A 144 -11.85 0.62 -2.94
CA ARG A 144 -12.11 1.32 -1.67
C ARG A 144 -10.90 2.15 -1.20
N VAL A 145 -9.68 1.62 -1.30
CA VAL A 145 -8.47 2.36 -0.91
C VAL A 145 -8.24 3.56 -1.83
N ARG A 146 -8.57 3.45 -3.12
CA ARG A 146 -8.52 4.58 -4.06
C ARG A 146 -9.53 5.65 -3.69
N GLU A 147 -10.77 5.26 -3.43
CA GLU A 147 -11.84 6.16 -3.03
C GLU A 147 -11.49 6.92 -1.74
N MET A 148 -10.92 6.24 -0.74
CA MET A 148 -10.45 6.88 0.49
C MET A 148 -9.37 7.93 0.21
N LYS A 149 -8.37 7.60 -0.62
CA LYS A 149 -7.31 8.56 -1.00
C LYS A 149 -7.85 9.77 -1.76
N ASP A 150 -8.90 9.59 -2.56
CA ASP A 150 -9.53 10.69 -3.29
C ASP A 150 -10.37 11.58 -2.36
N ARG A 151 -10.98 11.02 -1.31
CA ARG A 151 -11.72 11.77 -0.28
C ARG A 151 -10.81 12.62 0.60
N ASP A 152 -9.67 12.08 0.99
CA ASP A 152 -8.71 12.78 1.86
C ASP A 152 -7.91 13.88 1.11
N ASN A 153 -8.17 14.09 -0.19
CA ASN A 153 -7.58 15.16 -0.99
C ASN A 153 -8.65 16.15 -1.52
N PRO A 154 -9.31 16.93 -0.65
CA PRO A 154 -10.33 17.90 -1.07
C PRO A 154 -9.77 19.01 -1.99
N ASN A 155 -8.45 19.27 -1.99
CA ASN A 155 -7.82 20.28 -2.84
C ASN A 155 -7.75 19.93 -4.33
N ARG A 156 -7.99 18.67 -4.75
CA ARG A 156 -7.99 18.33 -6.18
C ARG A 156 -9.26 18.70 -6.93
N ARG A 157 -10.35 19.06 -6.24
CA ARG A 157 -11.64 19.38 -6.89
C ARG A 157 -11.81 20.87 -7.22
N ASN A 158 -11.04 21.75 -6.57
CA ASN A 158 -11.10 23.21 -6.79
C ASN A 158 -9.90 23.79 -7.56
N ASP A 159 -8.76 23.08 -7.64
CA ASP A 159 -7.59 23.51 -8.42
C ASP A 159 -7.53 22.80 -9.78
N GLN A 160 -8.56 22.98 -10.60
CA GLN A 160 -8.38 22.92 -12.04
C GLN A 160 -8.16 24.36 -12.51
N PRO A 161 -6.93 24.91 -12.46
CA PRO A 161 -6.65 26.13 -13.19
C PRO A 161 -6.92 25.80 -14.65
N GLN A 162 -7.93 26.46 -15.21
CA GLN A 162 -8.04 26.69 -16.63
C GLN A 162 -6.63 27.02 -17.13
N ARG A 163 -5.95 26.05 -17.77
CA ARG A 163 -4.59 26.27 -18.29
C ARG A 163 -4.68 27.51 -19.18
N PRO A 164 -4.12 28.67 -18.80
CA PRO A 164 -4.28 29.89 -19.57
C PRO A 164 -3.19 29.95 -20.63
N PHE A 165 -2.98 28.85 -21.37
CA PHE A 165 -2.05 28.86 -22.51
C PHE A 165 -2.65 29.52 -23.77
N ASN A 166 -3.95 29.87 -23.75
CA ASN A 166 -4.59 30.61 -24.85
C ASN A 166 -4.73 32.14 -24.60
N ARG A 167 -4.42 32.66 -23.41
CA ARG A 167 -4.65 34.09 -23.12
C ARG A 167 -3.55 35.03 -23.68
N LEU A 168 -2.39 34.48 -24.05
CA LEU A 168 -1.32 35.26 -24.71
C LEU A 168 -1.45 35.34 -26.24
N GLN A 169 -2.30 34.54 -26.87
CA GLN A 169 -2.57 34.68 -28.32
C GLN A 169 -3.69 35.70 -28.61
N GLN A 170 -4.65 35.88 -27.71
CA GLN A 170 -5.72 36.88 -27.91
C GLN A 170 -5.27 38.33 -27.72
N ARG A 171 -4.21 38.60 -26.94
CA ARG A 171 -3.67 39.97 -26.82
C ARG A 171 -2.86 40.45 -28.03
N ARG A 172 -2.41 39.53 -28.90
CA ARG A 172 -1.65 39.91 -30.11
C ARG A 172 -2.56 40.27 -31.28
N ASN A 173 -3.84 39.92 -31.25
CA ASN A 173 -4.75 40.15 -32.38
C ASN A 173 -5.59 41.44 -32.30
N ASN A 174 -5.59 42.14 -31.16
CA ASN A 174 -6.37 43.38 -30.97
C ASN A 174 -5.59 44.69 -31.19
N ASN A 175 -4.29 44.64 -31.50
CA ASN A 175 -3.44 45.82 -31.73
C ASN A 175 -2.94 45.92 -33.18
N ARG A 176 -3.78 45.58 -34.17
CA ARG A 176 -3.51 45.99 -35.56
C ARG A 176 -4.19 47.34 -35.82
N PRO A 177 -3.43 48.41 -36.12
CA PRO A 177 -4.00 49.63 -36.67
C PRO A 177 -4.65 49.32 -38.02
N GLN A 178 -5.82 49.90 -38.26
CA GLN A 178 -6.39 49.99 -39.61
C GLN A 178 -5.68 51.15 -40.30
N ASP A 179 -4.86 50.84 -41.28
CA ASP A 179 -4.46 51.77 -42.34
C ASP A 179 -5.45 51.63 -43.50
#